data_AF-A0A084DAX7-F1
#
_entry.id   AF-A0A084DAX7-F1
#
_cell.length_a   1.000
_cell.length_b   1.000
_cell.length_c   1.000
_cell.angle_alpha   90.00
_cell.angle_beta   90.00
_cell.angle_gamma   90.00
#
_symmetry.space_group_name_H-M   'P 1'
#
loop_
_entity.id
_entity.type
_entity.pdbx_description
1 polymer ?
#
loop_
_entity_poly.entity_id
_entity_poly.type
_entity_poly.pdbx_seq_one_letter_code
_entity_poly.pdbx_strand_id
1 'polypeptide(L)'
;MLRRRHDAVLILGYGDRAAAHPILDVERLVTGEELITVRTRPGLSGLPELLAGIIPERYVTIVVEQYEKVASAAFRDDAESVVDRCREAASAALNAARFAADGGDVADAKDLAVLGKFFESREQSIINYAAQTLARLHARVKSVEQIKRGIAPPTDADAETAITLLGLIYRELRWTR
;
A
#
# COMPACT_ATOMS: atom_id res chain seq x y z
N MET A 1 -3.43 31.68 14.03
CA MET A 1 -3.14 30.55 14.93
C MET A 1 -4.08 29.41 14.56
N LEU A 2 -3.68 28.52 13.63
CA LEU A 2 -4.53 27.40 13.22
C LEU A 2 -4.50 26.32 14.31
N ARG A 3 -5.60 26.20 15.07
CA ARG A 3 -5.85 25.03 15.93
C ARG A 3 -5.75 23.79 15.05
N ARG A 4 -4.92 22.82 15.46
CA ARG A 4 -4.95 21.44 14.93
C ARG A 4 -6.39 20.95 15.02
N ARG A 5 -7.14 20.96 13.91
CA ARG A 5 -8.38 20.19 13.82
C ARG A 5 -7.94 18.75 13.95
N HIS A 6 -8.38 18.06 14.99
CA HIS A 6 -8.37 16.61 14.98
C HIS A 6 -9.39 16.23 13.91
N ASP A 7 -8.95 15.57 12.84
CA ASP A 7 -9.84 15.14 11.77
C ASP A 7 -10.87 14.19 12.40
N ALA A 8 -12.12 14.64 12.49
CA ALA A 8 -13.19 13.82 13.04
C ALA A 8 -13.42 12.63 12.09
N VAL A 9 -13.66 11.44 12.63
CA VAL A 9 -13.80 10.20 11.86
C VAL A 9 -15.11 9.51 12.20
N LEU A 10 -15.82 9.04 11.18
CA LEU A 10 -16.99 8.17 11.29
C LEU A 10 -16.54 6.71 11.10
N ILE A 11 -16.90 5.83 12.03
CA ILE A 11 -16.67 4.38 11.90
C ILE A 11 -17.98 3.72 11.45
N LEU A 12 -17.97 3.03 10.31
CA LEU A 12 -19.11 2.30 9.77
C LEU A 12 -18.79 0.80 9.70
N GLY A 13 -19.64 -0.06 10.27
CA GLY A 13 -19.49 -1.51 10.26
C GLY A 13 -19.48 -2.14 11.65
N TYR A 14 -19.10 -3.41 11.74
CA TYR A 14 -19.10 -4.19 12.99
C TYR A 14 -17.90 -5.13 13.07
N GLY A 15 -17.30 -5.25 14.26
CA GLY A 15 -16.17 -6.15 14.51
C GLY A 15 -14.93 -5.82 13.67
N ASP A 16 -14.39 -6.83 13.01
CA ASP A 16 -13.27 -6.76 12.07
C ASP A 16 -13.65 -6.20 10.68
N ARG A 17 -14.93 -5.89 10.45
CA ARG A 17 -15.48 -5.35 9.20
C ARG A 17 -15.90 -3.89 9.31
N ALA A 18 -15.16 -3.10 10.09
CA ALA A 18 -15.41 -1.67 10.26
C ALA A 18 -14.49 -0.82 9.36
N ALA A 19 -15.05 0.20 8.73
CA ALA A 19 -14.35 1.17 7.91
C ALA A 19 -14.35 2.55 8.59
N ALA A 20 -13.17 3.18 8.62
CA ALA A 20 -13.00 4.55 9.11
C ALA A 20 -13.10 5.54 7.94
N HIS A 21 -13.99 6.53 8.07
CA HIS A 21 -14.26 7.57 7.08
C HIS A 21 -13.98 8.95 7.68
N PRO A 22 -13.03 9.73 7.13
CA PRO A 22 -12.85 11.12 7.53
C PRO A 22 -14.12 11.92 7.31
N ILE A 23 -14.53 12.68 8.32
CA ILE A 23 -15.65 13.63 8.22
C ILE A 23 -15.13 14.88 7.53
N LEU A 24 -15.73 15.20 6.38
CA LEU A 24 -15.42 16.39 5.60
C LEU A 24 -16.23 17.58 6.09
N ASP A 25 -17.49 17.33 6.47
CA ASP A 25 -18.39 18.37 6.95
C ASP A 25 -19.52 17.80 7.81
N VAL A 26 -20.08 18.66 8.67
CA VAL A 26 -21.26 18.36 9.50
C VAL A 26 -22.21 19.55 9.44
N GLU A 27 -23.39 19.32 8.86
CA GLU A 27 -24.44 20.31 8.73
C GLU A 27 -25.68 19.91 9.52
N ARG A 28 -26.46 20.88 10.02
CA ARG A 28 -27.76 20.61 10.64
C ARG A 28 -28.87 20.95 9.67
N LEU A 29 -29.70 19.95 9.34
CA LEU A 29 -30.84 20.10 8.44
C LEU A 29 -31.98 20.86 9.13
N VAL A 30 -32.89 21.41 8.32
CA VAL A 30 -34.10 22.12 8.79
C VAL A 30 -35.02 21.20 9.61
N THR A 31 -34.97 19.88 9.34
CA THR A 31 -35.68 18.84 10.12
C THR A 31 -35.09 18.62 11.52
N GLY A 32 -33.93 19.21 11.81
CA GLY A 32 -33.20 19.06 13.06
C GLY A 32 -32.19 17.92 13.08
N GLU A 33 -32.14 17.09 12.02
CA GLU A 33 -31.19 15.99 11.82
C GLU A 33 -29.78 16.51 11.48
N GLU A 34 -28.74 15.71 11.74
CA GLU A 34 -27.36 15.99 11.31
C GLU A 34 -27.07 15.32 9.96
N LEU A 35 -26.60 16.09 8.99
CA LEU A 35 -26.04 15.61 7.74
C LEU A 35 -24.52 15.58 7.87
N ILE A 36 -23.95 14.38 7.90
CA ILE A 36 -22.51 14.17 7.98
C ILE A 36 -21.99 13.82 6.59
N THR A 37 -21.18 14.72 6.02
CA THR A 37 -20.49 14.46 4.76
C THR A 37 -19.17 13.78 5.06
N VAL A 38 -19.01 12.54 4.59
CA VAL A 38 -17.78 11.78 4.76
C VAL A 38 -17.04 11.62 3.46
N ARG A 39 -15.70 11.56 3.54
CA ARG A 39 -14.90 11.07 2.42
C ARG A 39 -15.11 9.57 2.35
N THR A 40 -15.85 9.11 1.34
CA THR A 40 -15.76 7.71 0.95
C THR A 40 -14.34 7.49 0.45
N ARG A 41 -13.53 6.71 1.17
CA ARG A 41 -12.41 6.06 0.49
C ARG A 41 -13.05 5.23 -0.63
N PRO A 42 -12.63 5.37 -1.89
CA PRO A 42 -13.19 4.54 -2.94
C PRO A 42 -13.12 3.09 -2.45
N GLY A 43 -14.25 2.37 -2.49
CA GLY A 43 -14.36 0.96 -2.10
C GLY A 43 -13.47 0.00 -2.91
N LEU A 44 -12.55 0.54 -3.70
CA LEU A 44 -11.36 -0.11 -4.21
C LEU A 44 -10.30 -0.07 -3.11
N SER A 45 -10.45 -0.91 -2.08
CA SER A 45 -9.44 -1.06 -1.00
C SER A 45 -8.04 -1.43 -1.49
N GLY A 46 -7.86 -1.61 -2.80
CA GLY A 46 -6.60 -1.61 -3.56
C GLY A 46 -5.74 -2.84 -3.33
N LEU A 47 -5.69 -3.31 -2.09
CA LEU A 47 -5.16 -4.60 -1.68
C LEU A 47 -6.22 -5.69 -1.91
N PRO A 48 -5.99 -6.60 -2.87
CA PRO A 48 -6.84 -7.76 -3.08
C PRO A 48 -6.65 -8.80 -1.96
N GLU A 49 -7.62 -9.70 -1.81
CA GLU A 49 -7.54 -10.77 -0.80
C GLU A 49 -6.37 -11.69 -1.10
N LEU A 50 -5.43 -11.80 -0.16
CA LEU A 50 -4.23 -12.63 -0.31
C LEU A 50 -4.54 -14.10 0.03
N LEU A 51 -4.23 -15.00 -0.90
CA LEU A 51 -4.41 -16.45 -0.74
C LEU A 51 -3.13 -17.06 -0.17
N ALA A 52 -3.03 -17.17 1.15
CA ALA A 52 -1.82 -17.70 1.81
C ALA A 52 -1.40 -19.10 1.34
N GLY A 53 -2.36 -19.96 0.98
CA GLY A 53 -2.11 -21.35 0.58
C GLY A 53 -1.37 -21.53 -0.75
N ILE A 54 -1.21 -20.47 -1.56
CA ILE A 54 -0.47 -20.51 -2.83
C ILE A 54 0.87 -19.74 -2.77
N ILE A 55 1.16 -19.11 -1.64
CA ILE A 55 2.46 -18.47 -1.39
C ILE A 55 3.46 -19.58 -1.01
N PRO A 56 4.71 -19.52 -1.48
CA PRO A 56 5.73 -20.49 -1.09
C PRO A 56 5.86 -20.61 0.44
N GLU A 57 5.74 -21.84 0.96
CA GLU A 57 5.62 -22.13 2.40
C GLU A 57 6.74 -21.51 3.23
N ARG A 58 7.99 -21.53 2.72
CA ARG A 58 9.15 -20.93 3.39
C ARG A 58 9.00 -19.42 3.66
N TYR A 59 8.17 -18.72 2.88
CA TYR A 59 8.08 -17.26 2.90
C TYR A 59 6.68 -16.74 3.22
N VAL A 60 5.68 -17.61 3.42
CA VAL A 60 4.29 -17.19 3.65
C VAL A 60 4.15 -16.26 4.84
N THR A 61 4.83 -16.55 5.96
CA THR A 61 4.77 -15.74 7.18
C THR A 61 5.19 -14.30 6.94
N ILE A 62 6.37 -14.07 6.32
CA ILE A 62 6.85 -12.70 6.09
C ILE A 62 5.98 -11.95 5.07
N VAL A 63 5.47 -12.64 4.04
CA VAL A 63 4.60 -11.99 3.04
C VAL A 63 3.27 -11.56 3.68
N VAL A 64 2.64 -12.44 4.45
CA VAL A 64 1.38 -12.16 5.16
C VAL A 64 1.57 -11.06 6.20
N GLU A 65 2.63 -11.10 7.00
CA GLU A 65 2.92 -10.05 7.98
C GLU A 65 3.07 -8.67 7.34
N GLN A 66 3.76 -8.59 6.19
CA GLN A 66 3.92 -7.31 5.50
C GLN A 66 2.61 -6.85 4.84
N TYR A 67 1.85 -7.77 4.26
CA TYR A 67 0.51 -7.49 3.74
C TYR A 67 -0.40 -6.87 4.83
N GLU A 68 -0.46 -7.48 6.02
CA GLU A 68 -1.26 -6.98 7.14
C GLU A 68 -0.80 -5.61 7.65
N LYS A 69 0.50 -5.34 7.63
CA LYS A 69 1.03 -4.00 7.96
C LYS A 69 0.52 -2.94 6.99
N VAL A 70 0.44 -3.24 5.69
CA VAL A 70 -0.13 -2.30 4.71
C VAL A 70 -1.62 -2.16 4.93
N ALA A 71 -2.35 -3.28 5.11
CA ALA A 71 -3.78 -3.26 5.36
C ALA A 71 -4.12 -2.38 6.57
N SER A 72 -3.38 -2.51 7.67
CA SER A 72 -3.54 -1.68 8.87
C SER A 72 -3.21 -0.20 8.60
N ALA A 73 -2.10 0.08 7.93
CA ALA A 73 -1.63 1.44 7.66
C ALA A 73 -2.53 2.22 6.69
N ALA A 74 -3.08 1.53 5.69
CA ALA A 74 -3.99 2.12 4.70
C ALA A 74 -5.18 2.84 5.35
N PHE A 75 -5.54 2.48 6.58
CA PHE A 75 -6.65 3.11 7.31
C PHE A 75 -6.26 4.28 8.22
N ARG A 76 -5.03 4.31 8.74
CA ARG A 76 -4.67 5.05 9.96
C ARG A 76 -3.43 5.93 9.85
N ASP A 77 -2.59 5.70 8.85
CA ASP A 77 -1.25 6.28 8.79
C ASP A 77 -1.15 7.38 7.73
N ASP A 78 -0.10 8.20 7.84
CA ASP A 78 0.22 9.22 6.85
C ASP A 78 0.71 8.63 5.52
N ALA A 79 0.69 9.44 4.47
CA ALA A 79 1.05 9.03 3.12
C ALA A 79 2.47 8.46 3.00
N GLU A 80 3.44 9.05 3.71
CA GLU A 80 4.83 8.57 3.70
C GLU A 80 4.93 7.14 4.26
N SER A 81 4.26 6.91 5.39
CA SER A 81 4.21 5.63 6.09
C SER A 81 3.46 4.55 5.30
N VAL A 82 2.41 4.92 4.56
CA VAL A 82 1.70 3.99 3.65
C VAL A 82 2.59 3.60 2.48
N VAL A 83 3.25 4.56 1.83
CA VAL A 83 4.14 4.32 0.68
C VAL A 83 5.32 3.43 1.09
N ASP A 84 5.92 3.68 2.25
CA ASP A 84 7.02 2.87 2.79
C ASP A 84 6.61 1.41 3.01
N ARG A 85 5.49 1.18 3.69
CA ARG A 85 4.98 -0.17 3.93
C ARG A 85 4.60 -0.90 2.64
N CYS A 86 4.02 -0.20 1.67
CA CYS A 86 3.75 -0.79 0.36
C CYS A 86 5.04 -1.29 -0.31
N ARG A 87 6.12 -0.49 -0.24
CA ARG A 87 7.43 -0.83 -0.80
C ARG A 87 8.04 -2.06 -0.11
N GLU A 88 7.92 -2.15 1.21
CA GLU A 88 8.41 -3.31 1.97
C GLU A 88 7.61 -4.58 1.65
N ALA A 89 6.28 -4.49 1.60
CA ALA A 89 5.41 -5.61 1.23
C ALA A 89 5.68 -6.13 -0.19
N ALA A 90 5.83 -5.22 -1.16
CA ALA A 90 6.22 -5.58 -2.53
C ALA A 90 7.61 -6.25 -2.56
N SER A 91 8.56 -5.75 -1.78
CA SER A 91 9.92 -6.32 -1.71
C SER A 91 9.91 -7.74 -1.13
N ALA A 92 9.12 -7.98 -0.08
CA ALA A 92 8.96 -9.31 0.51
C ALA A 92 8.32 -10.29 -0.50
N ALA A 93 7.23 -9.88 -1.15
CA ALA A 93 6.53 -10.71 -2.11
C ALA A 93 7.40 -11.08 -3.32
N LEU A 94 8.08 -10.10 -3.91
CA LEU A 94 8.91 -10.33 -5.10
C LEU A 94 10.20 -11.11 -4.79
N ASN A 95 10.81 -10.92 -3.62
CA ASN A 95 11.91 -11.79 -3.18
C ASN A 95 11.42 -13.23 -3.00
N ALA A 96 10.28 -13.44 -2.33
CA ALA A 96 9.72 -14.78 -2.13
C ALA A 96 9.43 -15.48 -3.46
N ALA A 97 8.80 -14.77 -4.42
CA ALA A 97 8.54 -15.30 -5.76
C ALA A 97 9.84 -15.61 -6.53
N ARG A 98 10.85 -14.73 -6.45
CA ARG A 98 12.15 -14.97 -7.07
C ARG A 98 12.86 -16.18 -6.48
N PHE A 99 12.89 -16.31 -5.15
CA PHE A 99 13.55 -17.43 -4.48
C PHE A 99 12.88 -18.77 -4.79
N ALA A 100 11.54 -18.77 -4.92
CA ALA A 100 10.82 -19.96 -5.37
C ALA A 100 11.16 -20.35 -6.83
N ALA A 101 11.46 -19.39 -7.70
CA ALA A 101 11.82 -19.65 -9.09
C ALA A 101 13.27 -20.11 -9.27
N ASP A 102 14.22 -19.53 -8.52
CA ASP A 102 15.67 -19.69 -8.77
C ASP A 102 16.42 -20.42 -7.65
N GLY A 103 15.75 -20.83 -6.57
CA GLY A 103 16.37 -21.53 -5.44
C GLY A 103 17.33 -20.68 -4.60
N GLY A 104 17.25 -19.35 -4.70
CA GLY A 104 18.10 -18.43 -3.96
C GLY A 104 17.83 -18.40 -2.45
N ASP A 105 18.79 -17.88 -1.69
CA ASP A 105 18.69 -17.75 -0.23
C ASP A 105 18.37 -16.32 0.21
N VAL A 106 17.80 -16.18 1.41
CA VAL A 106 17.36 -14.90 2.00
C VAL A 106 18.51 -13.89 2.09
N ALA A 107 19.74 -14.36 2.26
CA ALA A 107 20.95 -13.54 2.26
C ALA A 107 21.17 -12.78 0.93
N ASP A 108 20.56 -13.23 -0.17
CA ASP A 108 20.61 -12.59 -1.48
C ASP A 108 19.41 -11.66 -1.74
N ALA A 109 18.61 -11.31 -0.73
CA ALA A 109 17.46 -10.43 -0.90
C ALA A 109 17.86 -9.12 -1.62
N LYS A 110 17.02 -8.69 -2.57
CA LYS A 110 17.27 -7.52 -3.40
C LYS A 110 16.28 -6.40 -3.09
N ASP A 111 16.68 -5.19 -3.42
CA ASP A 111 15.81 -4.02 -3.41
C ASP A 111 14.75 -4.08 -4.51
N LEU A 112 13.62 -3.40 -4.27
CA LEU A 112 12.43 -3.45 -5.13
C LEU A 112 12.71 -3.09 -6.60
N ALA A 113 13.52 -2.07 -6.86
CA ALA A 113 13.86 -1.66 -8.23
C ALA A 113 14.69 -2.70 -8.98
N VAL A 114 15.51 -3.48 -8.26
CA VAL A 114 16.28 -4.59 -8.83
C VAL A 114 15.37 -5.79 -9.09
N LEU A 115 14.46 -6.08 -8.16
CA LEU A 115 13.45 -7.12 -8.32
C LEU A 115 12.55 -6.87 -9.53
N GLY A 116 12.11 -5.62 -9.75
CA GLY A 116 11.30 -5.29 -10.93
C GLY A 116 11.97 -5.72 -12.24
N LYS A 117 13.25 -5.42 -12.41
CA LYS A 117 14.02 -5.81 -13.61
C LYS A 117 14.18 -7.31 -13.77
N PHE A 118 14.26 -8.05 -12.66
CA PHE A 118 14.31 -9.51 -12.68
C PHE A 118 13.03 -10.13 -13.29
N PHE A 119 11.87 -9.54 -13.01
CA PHE A 119 10.60 -10.01 -13.57
C PHE A 119 10.38 -9.54 -15.02
N GLU A 120 10.97 -8.41 -15.43
CA GLU A 120 10.93 -7.95 -16.82
C GLU A 120 11.55 -8.95 -17.80
N SER A 121 12.69 -9.56 -17.44
CA SER A 121 13.36 -10.56 -18.28
C SER A 121 12.57 -11.87 -18.43
N ARG A 122 11.46 -12.02 -17.70
CA ARG A 122 10.55 -13.18 -17.72
C ARG A 122 9.18 -12.85 -18.30
N GLU A 123 9.10 -11.80 -19.11
CA GLU A 123 7.85 -11.31 -19.74
C GLU A 123 6.81 -10.78 -18.74
N GLN A 124 7.19 -10.57 -17.47
CA GLN A 124 6.33 -10.00 -16.42
C GLN A 124 6.59 -8.50 -16.27
N SER A 125 6.48 -7.76 -17.38
CA SER A 125 6.79 -6.33 -17.46
C SER A 125 5.89 -5.46 -16.57
N ILE A 126 4.65 -5.90 -16.31
CA ILE A 126 3.72 -5.21 -15.40
C ILE A 126 4.30 -5.16 -13.98
N ILE A 127 4.85 -6.27 -13.49
CA ILE A 127 5.53 -6.31 -12.17
C ILE A 127 6.70 -5.33 -12.15
N ASN A 128 7.49 -5.27 -13.23
CA ASN A 128 8.60 -4.31 -13.32
C ASN A 128 8.11 -2.87 -13.18
N TYR A 129 7.14 -2.45 -14.00
CA TYR A 129 6.66 -1.08 -13.98
C TYR A 129 6.01 -0.71 -12.64
N ALA A 130 5.27 -1.62 -12.03
CA ALA A 130 4.70 -1.42 -10.70
C ALA A 130 5.79 -1.25 -9.64
N ALA A 131 6.77 -2.15 -9.60
CA ALA A 131 7.89 -2.11 -8.66
C ALA A 131 8.74 -0.84 -8.82
N GLN A 132 9.06 -0.45 -10.06
CA GLN A 132 9.82 0.76 -10.36
C GLN A 132 9.07 2.03 -9.95
N THR A 133 7.76 2.08 -10.19
CA THR A 133 6.93 3.23 -9.81
C THR A 133 6.86 3.35 -8.30
N LEU A 134 6.62 2.25 -7.59
CA LEU A 134 6.58 2.22 -6.14
C LEU A 134 7.93 2.59 -5.51
N ALA A 135 9.05 2.11 -6.06
CA ALA A 135 10.39 2.50 -5.62
C ALA A 135 10.65 4.02 -5.78
N ARG A 136 10.13 4.64 -6.85
CA ARG A 136 10.22 6.09 -7.07
C ARG A 136 9.35 6.88 -6.10
N LEU A 137 8.14 6.38 -5.78
CA LEU A 137 7.28 6.99 -4.75
C LEU A 137 7.97 6.95 -3.39
N HIS A 138 8.53 5.80 -2.99
CA HIS A 138 9.28 5.69 -1.73
C HIS A 138 10.51 6.62 -1.69
N ALA A 139 11.20 6.84 -2.81
CA ALA A 139 12.30 7.79 -2.84
C ALA A 139 11.86 9.23 -2.50
N ARG A 140 10.60 9.61 -2.74
CA ARG A 140 10.04 10.91 -2.35
C ARG A 140 9.88 11.06 -0.84
N VAL A 141 9.84 9.99 -0.06
CA VAL A 141 9.79 10.05 1.41
C VAL A 141 11.09 10.60 1.99
N LYS A 142 12.23 10.39 1.30
CA LYS A 142 13.55 10.78 1.80
C LYS A 142 13.76 12.28 1.60
N SER A 143 13.82 13.03 2.69
CA SER A 143 14.09 14.48 2.69
C SER A 143 15.33 14.89 1.89
N VAL A 144 16.39 14.08 1.92
CA VAL A 144 17.60 14.28 1.11
C VAL A 144 17.29 14.23 -0.40
N GLU A 145 16.45 13.29 -0.83
CA GLU A 145 16.06 13.18 -2.24
C GLU A 145 15.06 14.27 -2.65
N GLN A 146 14.20 14.70 -1.73
CA GLN A 146 13.32 15.87 -1.91
C GLN A 146 14.13 17.13 -2.21
N ILE A 147 15.16 17.42 -1.40
CA ILE A 147 16.04 18.58 -1.57
C ILE A 147 16.85 18.46 -2.88
N LYS A 148 17.50 17.31 -3.12
CA LYS A 148 18.36 17.11 -4.29
C LYS A 148 17.62 17.27 -5.62
N ARG A 149 16.35 16.85 -5.66
CA ARG A 149 15.57 16.78 -6.92
C ARG A 149 14.47 17.84 -7.02
N GLY A 150 14.27 18.65 -5.97
CA GLY A 150 13.18 19.63 -5.92
C GLY A 150 11.80 18.99 -6.00
N ILE A 151 11.62 17.80 -5.42
CA ILE A 151 10.36 17.04 -5.47
C ILE A 151 9.58 17.15 -4.16
N ALA A 152 8.26 17.24 -4.28
CA ALA A 152 7.35 17.30 -3.13
C ALA A 152 7.26 15.95 -2.38
N PRO A 153 6.93 15.97 -1.07
CA PRO A 153 6.64 14.76 -0.30
C PRO A 153 5.38 14.05 -0.84
N PRO A 154 5.23 12.74 -0.55
CA PRO A 154 4.02 11.99 -0.90
C PRO A 154 2.75 12.61 -0.33
N THR A 155 1.69 12.55 -1.14
CA THR A 155 0.32 12.94 -0.79
C THR A 155 -0.57 11.72 -0.60
N ASP A 156 -1.79 11.91 -0.09
CA ASP A 156 -2.78 10.83 0.02
C ASP A 156 -3.01 10.12 -1.33
N ALA A 157 -2.97 10.86 -2.45
CA ALA A 157 -3.10 10.28 -3.79
C ALA A 157 -1.91 9.38 -4.18
N ASP A 158 -0.69 9.71 -3.74
CA ASP A 158 0.48 8.85 -3.92
C ASP A 158 0.36 7.57 -3.08
N ALA A 159 -0.22 7.67 -1.87
CA ALA A 159 -0.48 6.53 -1.00
C ALA A 159 -1.54 5.58 -1.60
N GLU A 160 -2.65 6.11 -2.11
CA GLU A 160 -3.66 5.33 -2.83
C GLU A 160 -3.08 4.63 -4.08
N THR A 161 -2.21 5.34 -4.79
CA THR A 161 -1.48 4.78 -5.95
C THR A 161 -0.55 3.64 -5.50
N ALA A 162 0.20 3.80 -4.41
CA ALA A 162 1.09 2.78 -3.88
C ALA A 162 0.34 1.48 -3.51
N ILE A 163 -0.82 1.60 -2.86
CA ILE A 163 -1.69 0.47 -2.53
C ILE A 163 -2.16 -0.23 -3.81
N THR A 164 -2.60 0.55 -4.80
CA THR A 164 -3.07 0.01 -6.10
C THR A 164 -1.98 -0.76 -6.84
N LEU A 165 -0.74 -0.23 -6.85
CA LEU A 165 0.42 -0.88 -7.45
C LEU A 165 0.80 -2.16 -6.73
N LEU A 166 0.74 -2.18 -5.40
CA LEU A 166 0.97 -3.39 -4.61
C LEU A 166 -0.08 -4.46 -4.92
N GLY A 167 -1.36 -4.09 -4.98
CA GLY A 167 -2.42 -5.01 -5.37
C GLY A 167 -2.28 -5.53 -6.80
N LEU A 168 -1.72 -4.74 -7.72
CA LEU A 168 -1.36 -5.20 -9.06
C LEU A 168 -0.24 -6.25 -9.01
N ILE A 169 0.81 -6.02 -8.21
CA ILE A 169 1.89 -7.01 -8.03
C ILE A 169 1.34 -8.34 -7.53
N TYR A 170 0.50 -8.34 -6.49
CA TYR A 170 -0.05 -9.60 -5.98
C TYR A 170 -0.95 -10.33 -6.99
N ARG A 171 -1.71 -9.61 -7.82
CA ARG A 171 -2.50 -10.18 -8.91
C ARG A 171 -1.64 -10.78 -10.01
N GLU A 172 -0.57 -10.11 -10.41
CA GLU A 172 0.39 -10.62 -11.41
C GLU A 172 1.15 -11.85 -10.92
N LEU A 173 1.44 -11.93 -9.62
CA LEU A 173 1.95 -13.14 -8.96
C LEU A 173 0.89 -14.26 -8.85
N ARG A 174 -0.37 -13.95 -9.16
CA ARG A 174 -1.53 -14.83 -9.00
C ARG A 174 -1.76 -15.28 -7.56
N TRP A 175 -1.43 -14.43 -6.59
CA TRP A 175 -1.52 -14.76 -5.16
C TRP A 175 -2.84 -14.34 -4.52
N THR A 176 -3.84 -13.94 -5.32
CA THR A 176 -5.02 -13.24 -4.82
C THR A 176 -6.31 -13.76 -5.39
N ARG A 177 -7.42 -13.42 -4.72
CA ARG A 177 -8.79 -13.60 -5.21
C ARG A 177 -9.47 -12.26 -5.51
#